data_AF-A0A7Y2L3E9-F1
#
_entry.id   AF-A0A7Y2L3E9-F1
#
_cell.length_a   1.000
_cell.length_b   1.000
_cell.length_c   1.000
_cell.angle_alpha   90.00
_cell.angle_beta   90.00
_cell.angle_gamma   90.00
#
_symmetry.space_group_name_H-M   'P 1'
#
loop_
_entity.id
_entity.type
_entity.pdbx_description
1 polymer ?
#
loop_
_entity_poly.entity_id
_entity_poly.type
_entity_poly.pdbx_seq_one_letter_code
_entity_poly.pdbx_strand_id
1 'polypeptide(L)'
;MKLAIVTGCPNGMVTSVLCARLLDAAAQRQGWSTSVEVHDPKHPERQLSQATIDQAQWVLVVSSTPLDMQRFVGKPVFQSTPAQALQDVEAILQRGAQEARVYVAPAVSTEAESPQHGPKIVAITACPTGVAHTFMAAEALQQAAKRLGYELQVETQGSVGARNPLSPQAIREADVVLLAADIEVPTERFAGKKIYRCGTGIALKQAEATLNKALSEGREETAAADGSAPAKQEKTGVYKHLLTGVSFMLPMVVAGGLLIALSFVFGITAYKEPGTLAAALM
;
A
#
# COMPACT_ATOMS: atom_id res chain seq x y z
N MET A 1 2.54 23.06 -28.61
CA MET A 1 1.50 22.05 -28.29
C MET A 1 0.92 22.37 -26.91
N LYS A 2 -0.39 22.23 -26.66
CA LYS A 2 -0.99 22.46 -25.33
C LYS A 2 -1.26 21.12 -24.63
N LEU A 3 -0.68 20.91 -23.46
CA LEU A 3 -0.75 19.66 -22.69
C LEU A 3 -1.34 19.90 -21.30
N ALA A 4 -2.35 19.13 -20.90
CA ALA A 4 -2.78 19.06 -19.51
C ALA A 4 -2.11 17.87 -18.82
N ILE A 5 -1.47 18.07 -17.67
CA ILE A 5 -0.79 17.02 -16.89
C ILE A 5 -1.53 16.86 -15.57
N VAL A 6 -1.95 15.64 -15.24
CA VAL A 6 -2.66 15.32 -13.99
C VAL A 6 -1.88 14.24 -13.26
N THR A 7 -1.46 14.50 -12.01
CA THR A 7 -0.68 13.53 -11.22
C THR A 7 -1.38 13.11 -9.93
N GLY A 8 -1.34 11.81 -9.57
CA GLY A 8 -1.96 11.28 -8.34
C GLY A 8 -1.25 10.04 -7.78
N CYS A 9 -0.77 10.08 -6.54
CA CYS A 9 0.01 8.99 -5.94
C CYS A 9 -0.52 8.64 -4.54
N PRO A 10 -0.55 7.35 -4.13
CA PRO A 10 -1.09 6.91 -2.84
C PRO A 10 -0.17 7.26 -1.66
N ASN A 11 1.14 7.40 -1.88
CA ASN A 11 2.15 7.57 -0.82
C ASN A 11 2.59 9.02 -0.56
N GLY A 12 1.73 10.00 -0.89
CA GLY A 12 1.89 11.40 -0.49
C GLY A 12 2.16 12.38 -1.63
N MET A 13 1.99 13.67 -1.33
CA MET A 13 2.12 14.77 -2.30
C MET A 13 3.49 14.83 -2.98
N VAL A 14 4.56 14.33 -2.35
CA VAL A 14 5.93 14.49 -2.85
C VAL A 14 6.11 13.85 -4.23
N THR A 15 5.68 12.60 -4.42
CA THR A 15 5.83 11.92 -5.72
C THR A 15 4.97 12.55 -6.80
N SER A 16 3.73 12.95 -6.47
CA SER A 16 2.83 13.62 -7.41
C SER A 16 3.39 14.98 -7.84
N VAL A 17 3.92 15.77 -6.90
CA VAL A 17 4.56 17.06 -7.16
C VAL A 17 5.83 16.89 -7.97
N LEU A 18 6.66 15.88 -7.65
CA LEU A 18 7.89 15.60 -8.38
C LEU A 18 7.59 15.22 -9.84
N CYS A 19 6.67 14.29 -10.07
CA CYS A 19 6.24 13.91 -11.42
C CYS A 19 5.72 15.13 -12.18
N ALA A 20 4.85 15.92 -11.56
CA ALA A 20 4.29 17.12 -12.14
C ALA A 20 5.38 18.10 -12.58
N ARG A 21 6.35 18.39 -11.71
CA ARG A 21 7.46 19.33 -12.00
C ARG A 21 8.38 18.82 -13.11
N LEU A 22 8.72 17.53 -13.09
CA LEU A 22 9.61 16.94 -14.09
C LEU A 22 8.94 16.88 -15.47
N LEU A 23 7.68 16.47 -15.54
CA LEU A 23 6.91 16.42 -16.79
C LEU A 23 6.66 17.81 -17.34
N ASP A 24 6.33 18.78 -16.48
CA ASP A 24 6.15 20.18 -16.85
C ASP A 24 7.44 20.76 -17.45
N ALA A 25 8.56 20.63 -16.74
CA ALA A 25 9.86 21.11 -17.22
C ALA A 25 10.29 20.43 -18.54
N ALA A 26 10.06 19.12 -18.67
CA ALA A 26 10.40 18.40 -19.90
C ALA A 26 9.52 18.80 -21.09
N ALA A 27 8.21 19.01 -20.88
CA ALA A 27 7.30 19.48 -21.92
C ALA A 27 7.63 20.92 -22.36
N GLN A 28 7.94 21.81 -21.42
CA GLN A 28 8.36 23.18 -21.74
C GLN A 28 9.68 23.20 -22.54
N ARG A 29 10.64 22.31 -22.24
CA ARG A 29 11.86 22.15 -23.05
C ARG A 29 11.57 21.74 -24.50
N GLN A 30 10.47 21.05 -24.76
CA GLN A 30 10.00 20.70 -26.11
C GLN A 30 9.17 21.81 -26.78
N GLY A 31 9.05 22.98 -26.16
CA GLY A 31 8.25 24.10 -26.64
C GLY A 31 6.74 23.90 -26.46
N TRP A 32 6.33 23.05 -25.52
CA TRP A 32 4.92 22.81 -25.22
C TRP A 32 4.45 23.73 -24.07
N SER A 33 3.20 24.18 -24.15
CA SER A 33 2.53 24.89 -23.08
C SER A 33 1.76 23.89 -22.23
N THR A 34 1.96 23.95 -20.92
CA THR A 34 1.44 22.97 -19.97
C THR A 34 0.44 23.58 -19.01
N SER A 35 -0.48 22.77 -18.53
CA SER A 35 -1.35 23.08 -17.39
C SER A 35 -1.35 21.88 -16.47
N VAL A 36 -1.03 22.08 -15.19
CA VAL A 36 -0.65 20.97 -14.29
C VAL A 36 -1.60 20.90 -13.10
N GLU A 37 -2.21 19.74 -12.92
CA GLU A 37 -2.99 19.34 -11.75
C GLU A 37 -2.16 18.36 -10.92
N VAL A 38 -1.95 18.67 -9.65
CA VAL A 38 -1.51 17.70 -8.65
C VAL A 38 -2.75 17.33 -7.84
N HIS A 39 -3.22 16.10 -8.00
CA HIS A 39 -4.43 15.64 -7.34
C HIS A 39 -4.25 15.59 -5.82
N ASP A 40 -5.06 16.39 -5.11
CA ASP A 40 -5.15 16.40 -3.66
C ASP A 40 -6.65 16.32 -3.27
N PRO A 41 -7.11 15.19 -2.71
CA PRO A 41 -8.50 15.03 -2.27
C PRO A 41 -8.96 16.06 -1.24
N LYS A 42 -8.02 16.67 -0.50
CA LYS A 42 -8.34 17.69 0.52
C LYS A 42 -8.49 19.10 -0.06
N HIS A 43 -8.03 19.32 -1.29
CA HIS A 43 -8.01 20.62 -1.95
C HIS A 43 -8.52 20.51 -3.40
N PRO A 44 -9.81 20.15 -3.60
CA PRO A 44 -10.39 19.96 -4.93
C PRO A 44 -10.41 21.23 -5.78
N GLU A 45 -10.31 22.41 -5.17
CA GLU A 45 -10.22 23.71 -5.86
C GLU A 45 -8.95 23.87 -6.71
N ARG A 46 -7.93 23.02 -6.50
CA ARG A 46 -6.68 23.02 -7.29
C ARG A 46 -6.78 22.22 -8.59
N GLN A 47 -7.92 21.61 -8.84
CA GLN A 47 -8.17 20.87 -10.06
C GLN A 47 -8.18 21.80 -11.28
N LEU A 48 -7.75 21.29 -12.42
CA LEU A 48 -7.83 22.01 -13.68
C LEU A 48 -9.30 22.25 -14.03
N SER A 49 -9.60 23.49 -14.43
CA SER A 49 -10.93 23.86 -14.90
C SER A 49 -11.25 23.15 -16.22
N GLN A 50 -12.54 22.92 -16.49
CA GLN A 50 -12.98 22.32 -17.74
C GLN A 50 -12.50 23.13 -18.96
N ALA A 51 -12.53 24.46 -18.88
CA ALA A 51 -12.04 25.34 -19.93
C ALA A 51 -10.54 25.14 -20.22
N THR A 52 -9.73 24.82 -19.21
CA THR A 52 -8.30 24.51 -19.39
C THR A 52 -8.11 23.16 -20.06
N ILE A 53 -8.88 22.15 -19.65
CA ILE A 53 -8.88 20.81 -20.28
C ILE A 53 -9.32 20.92 -21.74
N ASP A 54 -10.32 21.74 -22.04
CA ASP A 54 -10.85 21.97 -23.37
C ASP A 54 -9.85 22.66 -24.31
N GLN A 55 -8.97 23.50 -23.76
CA GLN A 55 -7.87 24.11 -24.52
C GLN A 55 -6.67 23.19 -24.71
N ALA A 56 -6.54 22.12 -23.93
CA ALA A 56 -5.49 21.14 -24.09
C ALA A 56 -5.75 20.29 -25.34
N GLN A 57 -4.69 20.03 -26.11
CA GLN A 57 -4.73 19.15 -27.27
C GLN A 57 -4.77 17.69 -26.86
N TRP A 58 -4.14 17.35 -25.73
CA TRP A 58 -4.22 16.05 -25.09
C TRP A 58 -3.93 16.17 -23.59
N VAL A 59 -4.29 15.13 -22.85
CA VAL A 59 -4.14 15.04 -21.40
C VAL A 59 -3.24 13.86 -21.05
N LEU A 60 -2.20 14.13 -20.26
CA LEU A 60 -1.36 13.12 -19.63
C LEU A 60 -1.84 12.88 -18.20
N VAL A 61 -2.29 11.66 -17.90
CA VAL A 61 -2.68 11.26 -16.55
C VAL A 61 -1.63 10.31 -16.00
N VAL A 62 -0.92 10.74 -14.95
CA VAL A 62 0.09 9.93 -14.25
C VAL A 62 -0.43 9.60 -12.86
N SER A 63 -1.03 8.43 -12.70
CA SER A 63 -1.66 8.07 -11.43
C SER A 63 -1.45 6.62 -11.03
N SER A 64 -1.38 6.38 -9.73
CA SER A 64 -1.55 5.06 -9.12
C SER A 64 -2.72 5.00 -8.13
N THR A 65 -3.51 6.08 -8.05
CA THR A 65 -4.79 6.15 -7.33
C THR A 65 -5.95 6.36 -8.32
N PRO A 66 -7.18 5.95 -7.96
CA PRO A 66 -8.36 6.30 -8.74
C PRO A 66 -8.49 7.82 -8.90
N LEU A 67 -8.71 8.28 -10.14
CA LEU A 67 -8.99 9.67 -10.47
C LEU A 67 -10.34 9.75 -11.19
N ASP A 68 -11.05 10.86 -11.02
CA ASP A 68 -12.24 11.12 -11.82
C ASP A 68 -11.86 11.42 -13.27
N MET A 69 -12.12 10.45 -14.14
CA MET A 69 -11.84 10.51 -15.57
C MET A 69 -13.00 11.10 -16.38
N GLN A 70 -14.18 11.33 -15.78
CA GLN A 70 -15.34 11.87 -16.50
C GLN A 70 -15.04 13.25 -17.11
N ARG A 71 -14.16 14.03 -16.47
CA ARG A 71 -13.73 15.35 -16.94
C ARG A 71 -12.91 15.33 -18.24
N PHE A 72 -12.37 14.17 -18.61
CA PHE A 72 -11.51 14.01 -19.80
C PHE A 72 -12.23 13.33 -20.98
N VAL A 73 -13.55 13.11 -20.88
CA VAL A 73 -14.34 12.49 -21.95
C VAL A 73 -14.29 13.36 -23.22
N GLY A 74 -14.03 12.73 -24.36
CA GLY A 74 -13.86 13.39 -25.65
C GLY A 74 -12.46 13.98 -25.88
N LYS A 75 -11.54 13.90 -24.91
CA LYS A 75 -10.16 14.37 -25.06
C LYS A 75 -9.19 13.23 -25.34
N PRO A 76 -8.14 13.45 -26.16
CA PRO A 76 -7.04 12.50 -26.25
C PRO A 76 -6.36 12.39 -24.89
N VAL A 77 -6.39 11.20 -24.28
CA VAL A 77 -5.78 10.91 -22.99
C VAL A 77 -4.72 9.83 -23.17
N PHE A 78 -3.58 10.03 -22.52
CA PHE A 78 -2.58 9.00 -22.31
C PHE A 78 -2.39 8.79 -20.81
N GLN A 79 -2.47 7.53 -20.36
CA GLN A 79 -2.35 7.17 -18.95
C GLN A 79 -1.02 6.47 -18.68
N SER A 80 -0.38 6.80 -17.56
CA SER A 80 0.86 6.20 -17.12
C SER A 80 0.91 6.10 -15.59
N THR A 81 1.92 5.41 -15.07
CA THR A 81 2.18 5.33 -13.62
C THR A 81 3.31 6.28 -13.21
N PRO A 82 3.34 6.74 -11.95
CA PRO A 82 4.43 7.56 -11.43
C PRO A 82 5.81 6.91 -11.61
N ALA A 83 5.91 5.59 -11.41
CA ALA A 83 7.15 4.84 -11.60
C ALA A 83 7.66 4.92 -13.04
N GLN A 84 6.78 4.73 -14.03
CA GLN A 84 7.12 4.83 -15.45
C GLN A 84 7.45 6.27 -15.86
N ALA A 85 6.72 7.25 -15.33
CA ALA A 85 6.98 8.67 -15.58
C ALA A 85 8.34 9.14 -15.05
N LEU A 86 8.75 8.65 -13.88
CA LEU A 86 10.03 9.01 -13.27
C LEU A 86 11.22 8.26 -13.89
N GLN A 87 10.99 7.07 -14.43
CA GLN A 87 12.03 6.29 -15.08
C GLN A 87 12.51 6.95 -16.38
N ASP A 88 11.58 7.43 -17.21
CA ASP A 88 11.90 8.14 -18.45
C ASP A 88 10.81 9.16 -18.80
N VAL A 89 11.04 10.40 -18.36
CA VAL A 89 10.12 11.53 -18.51
C VAL A 89 9.93 11.89 -19.98
N GLU A 90 11.01 11.87 -20.77
CA GLU A 90 10.98 12.30 -22.17
C GLU A 90 10.28 11.26 -23.05
N ALA A 91 10.57 9.97 -22.84
CA ALA A 91 9.88 8.90 -23.55
C ALA A 91 8.38 8.85 -23.26
N ILE A 92 7.95 9.20 -22.03
CA ILE A 92 6.53 9.28 -21.68
C ILE A 92 5.83 10.42 -22.41
N LEU A 93 6.47 11.59 -22.52
CA LEU A 93 5.90 12.71 -23.28
C LEU A 93 5.81 12.40 -24.77
N GLN A 94 6.84 11.77 -25.34
CA GLN A 94 6.85 11.37 -26.75
C GLN A 94 5.78 10.31 -27.05
N ARG A 95 5.71 9.25 -26.24
CA ARG A 95 4.66 8.22 -26.38
C ARG A 95 3.28 8.82 -26.18
N GLY A 96 3.09 9.65 -25.15
CA GLY A 96 1.81 10.31 -24.91
C GLY A 96 1.35 11.15 -26.10
N ALA A 97 2.24 11.91 -26.73
CA ALA A 97 1.90 12.69 -27.92
C ALA A 97 1.53 11.84 -29.16
N GLN A 98 2.04 10.61 -29.26
CA GLN A 98 1.77 9.71 -30.39
C GLN A 98 0.60 8.75 -30.14
N GLU A 99 0.44 8.30 -28.89
CA GLU A 99 -0.45 7.23 -28.49
C GLU A 99 -1.69 7.70 -27.73
N ALA A 100 -1.82 9.00 -27.39
CA ALA A 100 -3.01 9.53 -26.75
C ALA A 100 -4.26 9.25 -27.61
N ARG A 101 -5.24 8.57 -27.01
CA ARG A 101 -6.50 8.21 -27.67
C ARG A 101 -7.65 8.97 -27.04
N VAL A 102 -8.65 9.31 -27.85
CA VAL A 102 -9.86 9.96 -27.34
C VAL A 102 -10.48 9.09 -26.26
N TYR A 103 -10.49 9.61 -25.04
CA TYR A 103 -11.10 8.94 -23.91
C TYR A 103 -12.60 9.02 -24.08
N VAL A 104 -13.23 7.87 -24.25
CA VAL A 104 -14.67 7.75 -24.19
C VAL A 104 -14.98 7.29 -22.78
N ALA A 105 -15.87 7.99 -22.07
CA ALA A 105 -16.38 7.45 -20.82
C ALA A 105 -16.91 6.05 -21.15
N PRO A 106 -16.57 5.01 -20.36
CA PRO A 106 -17.33 3.78 -20.45
C PRO A 106 -18.80 4.20 -20.38
N ALA A 107 -19.61 3.75 -21.34
CA ALA A 107 -21.04 3.96 -21.26
C ALA A 107 -21.45 3.55 -19.85
N VAL A 108 -22.37 4.29 -19.22
CA VAL A 108 -22.98 3.85 -17.97
C VAL A 108 -23.90 2.66 -18.32
N SER A 109 -23.28 1.56 -18.73
CA SER A 109 -23.69 0.24 -18.36
C SER A 109 -23.60 0.21 -16.85
N THR A 110 -24.66 -0.25 -16.21
CA THR A 110 -24.55 -0.88 -14.90
C THR A 110 -23.66 -2.13 -15.05
N GLU A 111 -22.37 -1.93 -15.26
CA GLU A 111 -21.30 -2.92 -15.16
C GLU A 111 -20.94 -2.90 -13.65
N ALA A 112 -21.49 -3.75 -12.78
CA ALA A 112 -21.37 -5.20 -12.85
C ALA A 112 -20.11 -5.54 -13.63
N GLU A 113 -18.97 -5.52 -12.92
CA GLU A 113 -17.73 -6.18 -13.31
C GLU A 113 -18.09 -7.38 -14.21
N SER A 114 -17.83 -7.26 -15.51
CA SER A 114 -17.81 -8.46 -16.34
C SER A 114 -16.69 -9.30 -15.72
N PRO A 115 -16.94 -10.52 -15.25
CA PRO A 115 -16.07 -11.15 -14.30
C PRO A 115 -14.75 -11.42 -15.00
N GLN A 116 -13.67 -10.77 -14.55
CA GLN A 116 -12.40 -11.45 -14.63
C GLN A 116 -12.63 -12.68 -13.75
N HIS A 117 -12.88 -13.84 -14.36
CA HIS A 117 -13.15 -15.09 -13.64
C HIS A 117 -11.87 -15.62 -12.98
N GLY A 118 -11.11 -14.71 -12.35
CA GLY A 118 -10.14 -15.03 -11.34
C GLY A 118 -10.87 -15.22 -10.02
N PRO A 119 -10.48 -16.21 -9.22
CA PRO A 119 -11.03 -16.38 -7.89
C PRO A 119 -10.95 -15.10 -7.05
N LYS A 120 -12.02 -14.83 -6.29
CA LYS A 120 -12.13 -13.69 -5.38
C LYS A 120 -11.59 -14.09 -4.01
N ILE A 121 -10.52 -13.44 -3.58
CA ILE A 121 -9.84 -13.71 -2.32
C ILE A 121 -9.90 -12.46 -1.44
N VAL A 122 -10.24 -12.64 -0.17
CA VAL A 122 -9.99 -11.62 0.85
C VAL A 122 -8.87 -12.10 1.76
N ALA A 123 -7.97 -11.21 2.16
CA ALA A 123 -6.86 -11.56 3.03
C ALA A 123 -6.73 -10.62 4.23
N ILE A 124 -6.27 -11.17 5.35
CA ILE A 124 -5.76 -10.41 6.49
C ILE A 124 -4.28 -10.70 6.62
N THR A 125 -3.48 -9.64 6.73
CA THR A 125 -2.08 -9.74 7.12
C THR A 125 -1.90 -9.19 8.52
N ALA A 126 -1.23 -9.92 9.41
CA ALA A 126 -1.05 -9.47 10.79
C ALA A 126 0.24 -9.97 11.45
N CYS A 127 1.12 -9.06 11.84
CA CYS A 127 2.36 -9.35 12.57
C CYS A 127 2.37 -8.54 13.88
N PRO A 128 2.86 -9.09 15.01
CA PRO A 128 2.77 -8.44 16.32
C PRO A 128 3.45 -7.07 16.37
N THR A 129 4.54 -6.87 15.63
CA THR A 129 5.23 -5.57 15.57
C THR A 129 4.57 -4.62 14.56
N GLY A 130 3.84 -5.15 13.58
CA GLY A 130 2.93 -4.42 12.70
C GLY A 130 3.55 -3.38 11.75
N VAL A 131 4.88 -3.28 11.69
CA VAL A 131 5.57 -2.21 10.94
C VAL A 131 6.14 -2.65 9.58
N ALA A 132 6.58 -3.90 9.44
CA ALA A 132 7.24 -4.38 8.21
C ALA A 132 6.50 -5.58 7.59
N HIS A 133 6.51 -6.74 8.25
CA HIS A 133 5.97 -7.97 7.65
C HIS A 133 4.48 -7.88 7.31
N THR A 134 3.67 -7.14 8.09
CA THR A 134 2.26 -6.90 7.76
C THR A 134 2.11 -6.25 6.38
N PHE A 135 2.77 -5.11 6.16
CA PHE A 135 2.66 -4.37 4.90
C PHE A 135 3.36 -5.06 3.74
N MET A 136 4.55 -5.62 3.99
CA MET A 136 5.30 -6.34 2.97
C MET A 136 4.56 -7.59 2.49
N ALA A 137 3.95 -8.36 3.40
CA ALA A 137 3.14 -9.51 3.01
C ALA A 137 1.91 -9.08 2.21
N ALA A 138 1.25 -7.99 2.61
CA ALA A 138 0.10 -7.47 1.88
C ALA A 138 0.46 -7.05 0.45
N GLU A 139 1.56 -6.31 0.29
CA GLU A 139 2.05 -5.89 -1.02
C GLU A 139 2.46 -7.10 -1.89
N ALA A 140 3.18 -8.07 -1.31
CA ALA A 140 3.58 -9.27 -2.02
C ALA A 140 2.38 -10.08 -2.52
N LEU A 141 1.34 -10.22 -1.70
CA LEU A 141 0.08 -10.89 -2.06
C LEU A 141 -0.66 -10.11 -3.16
N GLN A 142 -0.75 -8.78 -3.07
CA GLN A 142 -1.39 -7.95 -4.10
C GLN A 142 -0.68 -8.05 -5.45
N GLN A 143 0.65 -7.99 -5.45
CA GLN A 143 1.43 -8.16 -6.67
C GLN A 143 1.27 -9.56 -7.26
N ALA A 144 1.25 -10.60 -6.43
CA ALA A 144 1.02 -11.98 -6.85
C ALA A 144 -0.39 -12.19 -7.43
N ALA A 145 -1.42 -11.67 -6.77
CA ALA A 145 -2.80 -11.73 -7.25
C ALA A 145 -2.94 -11.05 -8.62
N LYS A 146 -2.33 -9.87 -8.79
CA LYS A 146 -2.32 -9.17 -10.09
C LYS A 146 -1.64 -9.98 -11.19
N ARG A 147 -0.56 -10.72 -10.89
CA ARG A 147 0.11 -11.60 -11.86
C ARG A 147 -0.73 -12.82 -12.23
N LEU A 148 -1.47 -13.36 -11.26
CA LEU A 148 -2.34 -14.53 -11.43
C LEU A 148 -3.73 -14.19 -11.98
N GLY A 149 -4.07 -12.89 -12.07
CA GLY A 149 -5.39 -12.43 -12.47
C GLY A 149 -6.47 -12.68 -11.41
N TYR A 150 -6.08 -12.76 -10.13
CA TYR A 150 -7.01 -12.95 -9.00
C TYR A 150 -7.48 -11.60 -8.47
N GLU A 151 -8.73 -11.55 -8.05
CA GLU A 151 -9.26 -10.41 -7.31
C GLU A 151 -8.87 -10.56 -5.85
N LEU A 152 -8.05 -9.64 -5.32
CA LEU A 152 -7.58 -9.70 -3.94
C LEU A 152 -7.83 -8.37 -3.21
N GLN A 153 -8.54 -8.43 -2.09
CA GLN A 153 -8.57 -7.35 -1.10
C GLN A 153 -7.80 -7.76 0.15
N VAL A 154 -6.93 -6.87 0.65
CA VAL A 154 -6.08 -7.15 1.82
C VAL A 154 -6.32 -6.11 2.91
N GLU A 155 -6.74 -6.59 4.08
CA GLU A 155 -6.74 -5.82 5.32
C GLU A 155 -5.42 -6.05 6.05
N THR A 156 -4.80 -4.96 6.51
CA THR A 156 -3.56 -5.00 7.29
C THR A 156 -3.87 -4.73 8.74
N GLN A 157 -3.40 -5.58 9.66
CA GLN A 157 -3.54 -5.40 11.10
C GLN A 157 -2.13 -5.34 11.74
N GLY A 158 -1.81 -4.21 12.37
CA GLY A 158 -0.52 -4.00 13.02
C GLY A 158 -0.63 -3.08 14.22
N SER A 159 0.53 -2.67 14.76
CA SER A 159 0.67 -1.73 15.87
C SER A 159 0.02 -0.36 15.60
N VAL A 160 -0.14 0.00 14.32
CA VAL A 160 -0.80 1.23 13.86
C VAL A 160 -2.33 1.07 13.66
N GLY A 161 -2.89 -0.08 14.07
CA GLY A 161 -4.30 -0.41 13.88
C GLY A 161 -4.60 -1.07 12.53
N ALA A 162 -5.88 -1.35 12.29
CA ALA A 162 -6.35 -1.94 11.03
C ALA A 162 -6.40 -0.89 9.91
N ARG A 163 -5.89 -1.24 8.72
CA ARG A 163 -6.05 -0.41 7.51
C ARG A 163 -6.70 -1.22 6.40
N ASN A 164 -7.46 -0.52 5.56
CA ASN A 164 -8.27 -1.08 4.47
C ASN A 164 -9.19 -2.20 4.96
N PRO A 165 -10.08 -1.90 5.94
CA PRO A 165 -10.95 -2.93 6.51
C PRO A 165 -11.80 -3.58 5.41
N LEU A 166 -11.90 -4.92 5.46
CA LEU A 166 -12.71 -5.67 4.50
C LEU A 166 -14.19 -5.31 4.65
N SER A 167 -14.82 -4.95 3.53
CA SER A 167 -16.26 -4.68 3.53
C SER A 167 -17.05 -6.00 3.71
N PRO A 168 -18.23 -5.96 4.36
CA PRO A 168 -19.08 -7.15 4.47
C PRO A 168 -19.44 -7.75 3.11
N GLN A 169 -19.55 -6.91 2.08
CA GLN A 169 -19.80 -7.35 0.71
C GLN A 169 -18.62 -8.14 0.14
N ALA A 170 -17.39 -7.63 0.27
CA ALA A 170 -16.20 -8.32 -0.20
C ALA A 170 -16.02 -9.69 0.49
N ILE A 171 -16.32 -9.77 1.79
CA ILE A 171 -16.28 -11.04 2.52
C ILE A 171 -17.32 -12.02 1.97
N ARG A 172 -18.55 -11.57 1.71
CA ARG A 172 -19.62 -12.40 1.15
C ARG A 172 -19.34 -12.87 -0.27
N GLU A 173 -18.67 -12.07 -1.08
CA GLU A 173 -18.33 -12.39 -2.47
C GLU A 173 -17.06 -13.22 -2.61
N ALA A 174 -16.22 -13.28 -1.56
CA ALA A 174 -14.98 -14.05 -1.59
C ALA A 174 -15.21 -15.57 -1.62
N ASP A 175 -14.41 -16.25 -2.45
CA ASP A 175 -14.31 -17.71 -2.53
C ASP A 175 -13.54 -18.30 -1.34
N VAL A 176 -12.53 -17.56 -0.86
CA VAL A 176 -11.72 -17.93 0.30
C VAL A 176 -11.21 -16.71 1.07
N VAL A 177 -11.07 -16.87 2.37
CA VAL A 177 -10.41 -15.96 3.30
C VAL A 177 -8.99 -16.46 3.59
N LEU A 178 -7.97 -15.69 3.24
CA LEU A 178 -6.57 -15.95 3.57
C LEU A 178 -6.18 -15.19 4.85
N LEU A 179 -5.86 -15.91 5.93
CA LEU A 179 -5.33 -15.33 7.15
C LEU A 179 -3.81 -15.54 7.20
N ALA A 180 -3.07 -14.56 6.69
CA ALA A 180 -1.61 -14.51 6.76
C ALA A 180 -1.20 -13.78 8.06
N ALA A 181 -1.22 -14.48 9.19
CA ALA A 181 -1.09 -13.86 10.51
C ALA A 181 -0.16 -14.63 11.45
N ASP A 182 0.66 -13.90 12.20
CA ASP A 182 1.48 -14.41 13.31
C ASP A 182 0.83 -14.12 14.69
N ILE A 183 -0.27 -13.35 14.69
CA ILE A 183 -1.16 -13.10 15.82
C ILE A 183 -2.54 -13.70 15.58
N GLU A 184 -3.33 -13.81 16.64
CA GLU A 184 -4.71 -14.27 16.55
C GLU A 184 -5.58 -13.18 15.90
N VAL A 185 -6.43 -13.60 14.95
CA VAL A 185 -7.30 -12.70 14.19
C VAL A 185 -8.74 -13.19 14.39
N PRO A 186 -9.66 -12.31 14.86
CA PRO A 186 -11.06 -12.68 15.04
C PRO A 186 -11.71 -13.11 13.73
N THR A 187 -12.39 -14.26 13.76
CA THR A 187 -13.00 -14.87 12.57
C THR A 187 -14.51 -14.84 12.54
N GLU A 188 -15.18 -14.17 13.49
CA GLU A 188 -16.64 -14.18 13.57
C GLU A 188 -17.28 -13.64 12.28
N ARG A 189 -16.66 -12.62 11.67
CA ARG A 189 -17.11 -12.04 10.39
C ARG A 189 -16.89 -12.93 9.16
N PHE A 190 -16.17 -14.03 9.30
CA PHE A 190 -15.87 -15.00 8.23
C PHE A 190 -16.63 -16.32 8.40
N ALA A 191 -17.62 -16.37 9.29
CA ALA A 191 -18.43 -17.56 9.50
C ALA A 191 -19.04 -18.06 8.18
N GLY A 192 -18.90 -19.37 7.91
CA GLY A 192 -19.38 -20.02 6.69
C GLY A 192 -18.51 -19.77 5.45
N LYS A 193 -17.32 -19.17 5.59
CA LYS A 193 -16.33 -19.04 4.51
C LYS A 193 -15.21 -20.05 4.67
N LYS A 194 -14.62 -20.47 3.54
CA LYS A 194 -13.36 -21.22 3.54
C LYS A 194 -12.27 -20.31 4.06
N ILE A 195 -11.51 -20.78 5.05
CA ILE A 195 -10.39 -20.07 5.65
C ILE A 195 -9.12 -20.89 5.41
N TYR A 196 -8.05 -20.23 4.99
CA TYR A 196 -6.71 -20.78 4.93
C TYR A 196 -5.77 -19.91 5.78
N ARG A 197 -4.97 -20.55 6.65
CA ARG A 197 -4.09 -19.87 7.60
C ARG A 197 -2.62 -20.11 7.28
N CYS A 198 -1.81 -19.06 7.30
CA CYS A 198 -0.35 -19.15 7.23
C CYS A 198 0.31 -18.00 8.00
N GLY A 199 1.61 -18.09 8.25
CA GLY A 199 2.38 -16.99 8.86
C GLY A 199 2.70 -15.87 7.86
N THR A 200 2.90 -14.65 8.35
CA THR A 200 3.18 -13.49 7.46
C THR A 200 4.45 -13.69 6.62
N GLY A 201 5.46 -14.35 7.20
CA GLY A 201 6.70 -14.67 6.49
C GLY A 201 6.52 -15.65 5.33
N ILE A 202 5.55 -16.56 5.40
CA ILE A 202 5.22 -17.49 4.31
C ILE A 202 4.53 -16.71 3.19
N ALA A 203 3.51 -15.91 3.53
CA ALA A 203 2.80 -15.07 2.57
C ALA A 203 3.73 -14.09 1.84
N LEU A 204 4.74 -13.54 2.54
CA LEU A 204 5.75 -12.67 1.94
C LEU A 204 6.68 -13.41 0.97
N LYS A 205 7.22 -14.56 1.35
CA LYS A 205 8.21 -15.30 0.55
C LYS A 205 7.59 -16.13 -0.58
N GLN A 206 6.35 -16.59 -0.39
CA GLN A 206 5.68 -17.56 -1.24
C GLN A 206 4.26 -17.09 -1.59
N ALA A 207 4.11 -15.83 -1.99
CA ALA A 207 2.81 -15.18 -2.20
C ALA A 207 1.91 -15.93 -3.20
N GLU A 208 2.42 -16.26 -4.40
CA GLU A 208 1.64 -16.99 -5.42
C GLU A 208 1.20 -18.38 -4.94
N ALA A 209 2.12 -19.14 -4.35
CA ALA A 209 1.81 -20.45 -3.80
C ALA A 209 0.80 -20.35 -2.64
N THR A 210 0.88 -19.30 -1.83
CA THR A 210 -0.06 -19.05 -0.73
C THR A 210 -1.46 -18.77 -1.25
N LEU A 211 -1.60 -17.96 -2.30
CA LEU A 211 -2.91 -17.69 -2.93
C LEU A 211 -3.52 -18.96 -3.54
N ASN A 212 -2.72 -19.74 -4.26
CA ASN A 212 -3.19 -20.99 -4.85
C ASN A 212 -3.62 -22.01 -3.78
N LYS A 213 -2.81 -22.14 -2.71
CA LYS A 213 -3.14 -23.01 -1.58
C LYS A 213 -4.39 -22.56 -0.84
N ALA A 214 -4.60 -21.25 -0.69
CA ALA A 214 -5.83 -20.76 -0.09
C ALA A 214 -7.05 -21.28 -0.86
N LEU A 215 -7.04 -21.17 -2.18
CA LEU A 215 -8.14 -21.65 -3.03
C LEU A 215 -8.37 -23.15 -2.97
N SER A 216 -7.30 -23.95 -2.95
CA SER A 216 -7.41 -25.42 -2.98
C SER A 216 -7.60 -26.06 -1.59
N GLU A 217 -6.99 -25.49 -0.55
CA GLU A 217 -6.89 -26.08 0.79
C GLU A 217 -7.72 -25.35 1.85
N GLY A 218 -8.36 -24.23 1.50
CA GLY A 218 -9.24 -23.49 2.42
C GLY A 218 -10.40 -24.35 2.93
N ARG A 219 -10.63 -24.33 4.25
CA ARG A 219 -11.69 -25.12 4.91
C ARG A 219 -12.63 -24.21 5.68
N GLU A 220 -13.91 -24.56 5.71
CA GLU A 220 -14.86 -23.88 6.58
C GLU A 220 -14.56 -24.24 8.04
N GLU A 221 -14.39 -23.21 8.88
CA GLU A 221 -14.30 -23.41 10.31
C GLU A 221 -15.73 -23.46 10.87
N THR A 222 -16.24 -24.65 11.17
CA THR A 222 -17.56 -24.81 11.81
C THR A 222 -17.42 -24.54 13.31
N ALA A 223 -18.21 -23.60 13.83
CA ALA A 223 -18.31 -23.33 15.25
C ALA A 223 -19.12 -24.43 15.95
N ALA A 224 -18.53 -25.61 16.18
CA ALA A 224 -18.85 -26.53 17.28
C ALA A 224 -17.93 -27.78 17.27
N ALA A 225 -17.11 -27.89 18.32
CA ALA A 225 -16.56 -29.11 18.93
C ALA A 225 -16.23 -30.32 18.03
N ASP A 226 -14.95 -30.51 17.69
CA ASP A 226 -14.18 -31.58 18.34
C ASP A 226 -12.69 -31.36 18.12
N GLY A 227 -11.92 -31.41 19.21
CA GLY A 227 -10.47 -31.38 19.15
C GLY A 227 -9.98 -32.69 18.55
N SER A 228 -9.31 -32.64 17.39
CA SER A 228 -8.35 -33.66 16.92
C SER A 228 -7.71 -33.25 15.59
N ALA A 229 -6.62 -32.49 15.67
CA ALA A 229 -5.47 -32.67 14.78
C ALA A 229 -4.20 -32.33 15.60
N PRO A 230 -3.12 -33.13 15.52
CA PRO A 230 -2.03 -33.06 16.48
C PRO A 230 -1.12 -31.87 16.13
N ALA A 231 -1.49 -30.68 16.60
CA ALA A 231 -0.53 -29.60 16.74
C ALA A 231 0.25 -29.89 18.02
N LYS A 232 1.56 -30.13 17.87
CA LYS A 232 2.53 -30.24 18.96
C LYS A 232 2.47 -28.96 19.79
N GLN A 233 1.58 -28.97 20.77
CA GLN A 233 1.24 -27.85 21.63
C GLN A 233 2.22 -27.87 22.78
N GLU A 234 3.35 -27.21 22.63
CA GLU A 234 4.15 -26.85 23.80
C GLU A 234 4.92 -25.54 23.55
N LYS A 235 4.69 -24.58 24.46
CA LYS A 235 5.49 -23.36 24.73
C LYS A 235 5.30 -22.12 23.85
N THR A 236 4.37 -22.05 22.90
CA THR A 236 4.18 -20.83 22.09
C THR A 236 3.44 -19.70 22.81
N GLY A 237 2.51 -19.97 23.73
CA GLY A 237 1.72 -18.94 24.42
C GLY A 237 2.54 -18.06 25.38
N VAL A 238 3.25 -18.68 26.32
CA VAL A 238 4.12 -17.95 27.28
C VAL A 238 5.25 -17.24 26.54
N TYR A 239 5.85 -17.90 25.54
CA TYR A 239 6.88 -17.30 24.70
C TYR A 239 6.35 -16.09 23.91
N LYS A 240 5.11 -16.13 23.41
CA LYS A 240 4.44 -14.98 22.79
C LYS A 240 4.28 -13.82 23.76
N HIS A 241 3.81 -14.06 24.99
CA HIS A 241 3.67 -13.01 26.00
C HIS A 241 5.01 -12.39 26.40
N LEU A 242 6.04 -13.21 26.55
CA LEU A 242 7.41 -12.74 26.82
C LEU A 242 7.96 -11.92 25.66
N LEU A 243 7.81 -12.38 24.41
CA LEU A 243 8.25 -11.65 23.21
C LEU A 243 7.54 -10.30 23.05
N THR A 244 6.23 -10.24 23.33
CA THR A 244 5.50 -8.97 23.30
C THR A 244 5.99 -8.02 24.39
N GLY A 245 6.26 -8.53 25.61
CA GLY A 245 6.82 -7.72 26.70
C GLY A 245 8.20 -7.16 26.37
N VAL A 246 9.10 -7.99 25.81
CA VAL A 246 10.43 -7.54 25.37
C VAL A 246 10.32 -6.51 24.24
N SER A 247 9.39 -6.69 23.30
CA SER A 247 9.18 -5.73 22.20
C SER A 247 8.76 -4.34 22.70
N PHE A 248 7.90 -4.29 23.73
CA PHE A 248 7.55 -3.03 24.39
C PHE A 248 8.69 -2.43 25.22
N MET A 249 9.62 -3.26 25.71
CA MET A 249 10.78 -2.82 26.48
C MET A 249 11.96 -2.36 25.60
N LEU A 250 12.03 -2.85 24.36
CA LEU A 250 13.14 -2.59 23.42
C LEU A 250 13.39 -1.09 23.20
N PRO A 251 12.38 -0.21 22.99
CA PRO A 251 12.63 1.22 22.82
C PRO A 251 13.27 1.87 24.05
N MET A 252 12.88 1.46 25.26
CA MET A 252 13.46 1.96 26.51
C MET A 252 14.91 1.50 26.68
N VAL A 253 15.21 0.24 26.39
CA VAL A 253 16.58 -0.30 26.48
C VAL A 253 17.50 0.36 25.47
N VAL A 254 17.04 0.56 24.23
CA VAL A 254 17.81 1.24 23.18
C VAL A 254 18.06 2.70 23.53
N ALA A 255 17.03 3.42 24.02
CA ALA A 255 17.17 4.80 24.48
C ALA A 255 18.15 4.91 25.65
N GLY A 256 18.04 4.04 26.66
CA GLY A 256 18.96 3.99 27.80
C GLY A 256 20.40 3.69 27.39
N GLY A 257 20.60 2.71 26.49
CA GLY A 257 21.92 2.38 25.96
C GLY A 257 22.56 3.54 25.19
N LEU A 258 21.76 4.26 24.40
CA LEU A 258 22.22 5.44 23.67
C LEU A 258 22.64 6.59 24.62
N LEU A 259 21.87 6.82 25.68
CA LEU A 259 22.20 7.82 26.71
C LEU A 259 23.49 7.46 27.46
N ILE A 260 23.69 6.18 27.80
CA ILE A 260 24.92 5.70 28.44
C ILE A 260 26.11 5.84 27.49
N ALA A 261 25.95 5.49 26.21
CA ALA A 261 27.00 5.64 25.21
C ALA A 261 27.42 7.11 25.05
N LEU A 262 26.45 8.04 25.01
CA LEU A 262 26.72 9.48 25.00
C LEU A 262 27.45 9.93 26.27
N SER A 263 27.09 9.41 27.45
CA SER A 263 27.80 9.68 28.70
C SER A 263 29.27 9.24 28.64
N PHE A 264 29.57 8.08 28.04
CA PHE A 264 30.94 7.61 27.88
C PHE A 264 31.77 8.43 26.88
N VAL A 265 31.15 8.98 25.83
CA VAL A 265 31.85 9.85 24.85
C VAL A 265 32.44 11.08 25.52
N PHE A 266 31.73 11.68 26.48
CA PHE A 266 32.24 12.82 27.24
C PHE A 266 33.16 12.42 28.39
N GLY A 267 33.28 11.12 28.72
CA GLY A 267 34.06 10.62 29.84
C GLY A 267 33.28 10.70 31.17
N ILE A 268 33.18 9.57 31.88
CA ILE A 268 32.41 9.45 33.13
C ILE A 268 32.88 10.37 34.27
N THR A 269 34.10 10.91 34.18
CA THR A 269 34.69 11.84 35.16
C THR A 269 34.94 13.24 34.61
N ALA A 270 34.51 13.56 33.39
CA ALA A 270 34.83 14.86 32.77
C ALA A 270 34.24 16.06 33.53
N TYR A 271 33.19 15.84 34.33
CA TYR A 271 32.64 16.84 35.25
C TYR A 271 33.63 17.28 36.35
N LYS A 272 34.68 16.50 36.62
CA LYS A 272 35.70 16.82 37.64
C LYS A 272 36.75 17.81 37.15
N GLU A 273 36.83 18.08 35.85
CA GLU A 273 37.72 19.09 35.31
C GLU A 273 37.03 20.46 35.27
N PRO A 274 37.47 21.43 36.10
CA PRO A 274 36.87 22.75 36.17
C PRO A 274 36.98 23.48 34.83
N GLY A 275 35.88 24.07 34.36
CA GLY A 275 35.84 24.86 33.12
C GLY A 275 35.45 24.09 31.86
N THR A 276 35.16 22.79 31.94
CA THR A 276 34.62 22.01 30.81
C THR A 276 33.09 22.16 30.70
N LEU A 277 32.55 21.90 29.49
CA LEU A 277 31.08 21.87 29.28
C LEU A 277 30.40 20.85 30.20
N ALA A 278 31.04 19.70 30.43
CA ALA A 278 30.53 18.66 31.33
C ALA A 278 30.45 19.11 32.79
N ALA A 279 31.40 19.94 33.26
CA ALA A 279 31.36 20.54 34.60
C ALA A 279 30.28 21.64 34.74
N ALA A 280 29.85 22.26 33.63
CA ALA A 280 28.78 23.26 33.63
C ALA A 280 27.36 22.66 33.52
N LEU A 281 27.24 21.39 33.11
CA LEU A 281 25.97 20.68 32.88
C LEU A 281 25.61 19.69 34.01
N MET A 282 26.50 19.45 34.98
CA MET A 282 26.19 18.76 36.24
C MET A 282 25.68 19.75 37.30
#